data_AF-A0A7W0MC67-F1
#
_entry.id   AF-A0A7W0MC67-F1
#
_cell.length_a   1.000
_cell.length_b   1.000
_cell.length_c   1.000
_cell.angle_alpha   90.00
_cell.angle_beta   90.00
_cell.angle_gamma   90.00
#
_symmetry.space_group_name_H-M   'P 1'
#
loop_
_entity.id
_entity.type
_entity.pdbx_description
1 polymer ?
#
loop_
_entity_poly.entity_id
_entity_poly.type
_entity_poly.pdbx_seq_one_letter_code
_entity_poly.pdbx_strand_id
1 'polypeptide(L)'
;MRAVVGGDLSVVNLQSDDLANSYQAINAIEAAGGQVMHIFGPGLLIARVPARAQAALKKRSEVRPLRADGIALASEPTSEAEQLGLEAWNLRQSDQFADAKAERPRDGERWDLQEDSVSPDGAGMRHVGGEDVLGALERAVEDTSPYLIGSVAVGLILVEGPSAALQFSDVERTKVVAEVQEGLTWLGSREPAASVTWSYDIQTVRVNVTPDPTLTGYEPLESLWRNPAMGKLGFSQSFQGVRDYVASIRTSLGTRWGYVAFFTKYPLHHFAYASKPRLVMHYNNDGWGPDNIDRVFTHETGHIFGCPDEYASSGCSCSSRYGYLQEVNGNCENCATDFTPCLMAANTWAMCRYTSVHLGWRDSDGDGTLDPVDPLENPAIDLRRLSRRFPAVTSLLRAQGFDLALDEPPNWYESVPLFFLRRVLSTEELARVVAAIRDEDAQYADAIAHKLETLARSIREVGEPHASGRVGRRR
;
A
#
# COMPACT_ATOMS: atom_id res chain seq x y z
N MET A 1 -1.55 6.31 29.70
CA MET A 1 -2.05 6.77 28.39
C MET A 1 -2.07 5.53 27.51
N ARG A 2 -3.22 4.97 27.13
CA ARG A 2 -3.23 3.77 26.25
C ARG A 2 -2.75 4.19 24.85
N ALA A 3 -2.05 3.30 24.15
CA ALA A 3 -1.56 3.50 22.79
C ALA A 3 -2.60 4.15 21.87
N VAL A 4 -2.14 4.86 20.83
CA VAL A 4 -2.88 5.85 20.02
C VAL A 4 -4.15 5.27 19.36
N VAL A 5 -4.31 3.94 19.32
CA VAL A 5 -5.45 3.24 18.71
C VAL A 5 -6.05 2.12 19.60
N GLY A 6 -5.69 2.05 20.88
CA GLY A 6 -5.92 0.86 21.73
C GLY A 6 -7.36 0.60 22.24
N GLY A 7 -8.37 1.38 21.87
CA GLY A 7 -9.72 1.26 22.42
C GLY A 7 -10.51 0.03 21.96
N ASP A 8 -10.33 -0.36 20.69
CA ASP A 8 -11.23 -1.31 19.99
C ASP A 8 -10.50 -2.45 19.26
N LEU A 9 -9.18 -2.56 19.42
CA LEU A 9 -8.41 -3.63 18.78
C LEU A 9 -8.55 -4.94 19.55
N SER A 10 -8.59 -6.04 18.83
CA SER A 10 -8.60 -7.37 19.38
C SER A 10 -7.79 -8.31 18.50
N VAL A 11 -6.97 -9.14 19.14
CA VAL A 11 -6.31 -10.27 18.50
C VAL A 11 -7.29 -11.43 18.38
N VAL A 12 -7.28 -12.08 17.23
CA VAL A 12 -7.97 -13.33 16.94
C VAL A 12 -6.90 -14.36 16.61
N ASN A 13 -6.78 -15.35 17.49
CA ASN A 13 -5.78 -16.40 17.41
C ASN A 13 -6.53 -17.71 17.15
N LEU A 14 -6.61 -18.11 15.89
CA LEU A 14 -7.45 -19.19 15.42
C LEU A 14 -6.84 -20.54 15.77
N GLN A 15 -7.68 -21.50 16.20
CA GLN A 15 -7.25 -22.85 16.57
C GLN A 15 -6.90 -23.75 15.37
N SER A 16 -6.98 -23.22 14.14
CA SER A 16 -6.70 -23.93 12.90
C SER A 16 -5.95 -22.99 11.96
N ASP A 17 -4.92 -23.53 11.32
CA ASP A 17 -4.09 -22.95 10.27
C ASP A 17 -4.72 -23.09 8.87
N ASP A 18 -5.98 -23.51 8.79
CA ASP A 18 -6.73 -23.56 7.53
C ASP A 18 -7.18 -22.16 7.09
N LEU A 19 -6.73 -21.77 5.90
CA LEU A 19 -7.11 -20.53 5.22
C LEU A 19 -8.64 -20.35 5.13
N ALA A 20 -9.40 -21.44 4.98
CA ALA A 20 -10.86 -21.37 4.95
C ALA A 20 -11.45 -20.90 6.28
N ASN A 21 -10.87 -21.31 7.42
CA ASN A 21 -11.26 -20.86 8.75
C ASN A 21 -10.90 -19.38 8.96
N SER A 22 -9.74 -18.94 8.45
CA SER A 22 -9.32 -17.53 8.47
C SER A 22 -10.32 -16.65 7.73
N TYR A 23 -10.77 -17.05 6.54
CA TYR A 23 -11.81 -16.35 5.80
C TYR A 23 -13.17 -16.34 6.53
N GLN A 24 -13.54 -17.43 7.21
CA GLN A 24 -14.76 -17.43 8.02
C GLN A 24 -14.68 -16.42 9.17
N ALA A 25 -13.52 -16.32 9.83
CA ALA A 25 -13.28 -15.35 10.89
C ALA A 25 -13.36 -13.90 10.38
N ILE A 26 -12.70 -13.62 9.26
CA ILE A 26 -12.72 -12.29 8.60
C ILE A 26 -14.16 -11.89 8.26
N ASN A 27 -14.88 -12.75 7.53
CA ASN A 27 -16.28 -12.49 7.16
C ASN A 27 -17.18 -12.30 8.38
N ALA A 28 -16.94 -13.05 9.46
CA ALA A 28 -17.69 -12.93 10.70
C ALA A 28 -17.50 -11.56 11.36
N ILE A 29 -16.26 -11.08 11.41
CA ILE A 29 -15.89 -9.78 11.99
C ILE A 29 -16.48 -8.64 11.16
N GLU A 30 -16.30 -8.69 9.83
CA GLU A 30 -16.79 -7.67 8.91
C GLU A 30 -18.33 -7.59 8.90
N ALA A 31 -19.01 -8.73 8.89
CA ALA A 31 -20.48 -8.78 8.99
C ALA A 31 -21.02 -8.20 10.31
N ALA A 32 -20.19 -8.17 11.36
CA ALA A 32 -20.53 -7.55 12.64
C ALA A 32 -20.13 -6.06 12.71
N GLY A 33 -19.65 -5.48 11.60
CA GLY A 33 -19.19 -4.10 11.49
C GLY A 33 -17.79 -3.86 12.07
N GLY A 34 -16.99 -4.92 12.24
CA GLY A 34 -15.56 -4.81 12.52
C GLY A 34 -14.72 -4.71 11.25
N GLN A 35 -13.43 -4.47 11.42
CA GLN A 35 -12.45 -4.40 10.33
C GLN A 35 -11.24 -5.23 10.71
N VAL A 36 -10.84 -6.16 9.84
CA VAL A 36 -9.57 -6.86 10.01
C VAL A 36 -8.45 -5.94 9.52
N MET A 37 -7.48 -5.67 10.40
CA MET A 37 -6.40 -4.71 10.15
C MET A 37 -5.10 -5.43 9.75
N HIS A 38 -4.78 -6.55 10.42
CA HIS A 38 -3.53 -7.28 10.21
C HIS A 38 -3.79 -8.78 10.07
N ILE A 39 -3.07 -9.42 9.14
CA ILE A 39 -3.09 -10.86 8.86
C ILE A 39 -1.65 -11.35 8.82
N PHE A 40 -1.22 -12.11 9.83
CA PHE A 40 0.15 -12.65 9.93
C PHE A 40 0.26 -14.09 9.41
N GLY A 41 -0.85 -14.65 8.97
CA GLY A 41 -0.99 -16.04 8.58
C GLY A 41 -2.44 -16.49 8.76
N PRO A 42 -2.75 -17.76 8.46
CA PRO A 42 -4.09 -18.29 8.63
C PRO A 42 -4.53 -18.37 10.11
N GLY A 43 -3.58 -18.42 11.05
CA GLY A 43 -3.82 -18.56 12.48
C GLY A 43 -3.93 -17.24 13.26
N LEU A 44 -3.46 -16.10 12.74
CA LEU A 44 -3.33 -14.87 13.52
C LEU A 44 -3.83 -13.62 12.78
N LEU A 45 -4.90 -13.03 13.32
CA LEU A 45 -5.50 -11.79 12.84
C LEU A 45 -5.53 -10.75 13.96
N ILE A 46 -5.44 -9.48 13.60
CA ILE A 46 -5.76 -8.36 14.50
C ILE A 46 -6.85 -7.54 13.85
N ALA A 47 -7.93 -7.31 14.58
CA ALA A 47 -9.12 -6.63 14.08
C ALA A 47 -9.57 -5.52 15.02
N ARG A 48 -10.13 -4.45 14.44
CA ARG A 48 -10.95 -3.49 15.15
C ARG A 48 -12.35 -4.07 15.29
N VAL A 49 -12.79 -4.32 16.51
CA VAL A 49 -14.10 -4.91 16.79
C VAL A 49 -14.91 -3.97 17.68
N PRO A 50 -16.00 -3.38 17.16
CA PRO A 50 -16.87 -2.51 17.94
C PRO A 50 -17.37 -3.21 19.20
N ALA A 51 -17.43 -2.49 20.34
CA ALA A 51 -17.88 -3.05 21.61
C ALA A 51 -19.23 -3.80 21.51
N ARG A 52 -20.17 -3.29 20.69
CA ARG A 52 -21.48 -3.91 20.42
C ARG A 52 -21.38 -5.31 19.78
N ALA A 53 -20.33 -5.57 19.01
CA ALA A 53 -20.11 -6.80 18.27
C ALA A 53 -19.30 -7.85 19.06
N GLN A 54 -18.47 -7.42 20.01
CA GLN A 54 -17.54 -8.30 20.73
C GLN A 54 -18.26 -9.47 21.43
N ALA A 55 -19.38 -9.23 22.10
CA ALA A 55 -20.10 -10.28 22.84
C ALA A 55 -20.70 -11.37 21.92
N ALA A 56 -21.11 -10.99 20.71
CA ALA A 56 -21.63 -11.92 19.71
C ALA A 56 -20.48 -12.71 19.05
N LEU A 57 -19.41 -12.03 18.65
CA LEU A 57 -18.23 -12.64 18.04
C LEU A 57 -17.52 -13.60 19.00
N LYS A 58 -17.42 -13.26 20.29
CA LYS A 58 -16.91 -14.16 21.33
C LYS A 58 -17.72 -15.43 21.49
N LYS A 59 -18.90 -15.60 20.88
CA LYS A 59 -19.67 -16.86 20.89
C LYS A 59 -19.40 -17.73 19.65
N ARG A 60 -18.81 -17.18 18.60
CA ARG A 60 -18.47 -17.89 17.36
C ARG A 60 -17.17 -18.65 17.54
N SER A 61 -17.17 -19.94 17.22
CA SER A 61 -15.99 -20.83 17.33
C SER A 61 -14.85 -20.36 16.44
N GLU A 62 -15.19 -19.87 15.25
CA GLU A 62 -14.29 -19.39 14.20
C GLU A 62 -13.66 -18.03 14.50
N VAL A 63 -14.06 -17.33 15.57
CA VAL A 63 -13.44 -16.04 15.99
C VAL A 63 -12.80 -16.18 17.37
N ARG A 64 -12.65 -17.40 17.90
CA ARG A 64 -12.12 -17.65 19.23
C ARG A 64 -10.66 -18.12 19.22
N PRO A 65 -9.86 -17.67 20.20
CA PRO A 65 -10.08 -16.53 21.11
C PRO A 65 -10.04 -15.14 20.45
N LEU A 66 -10.99 -14.28 20.84
CA LEU A 66 -11.00 -12.83 20.57
C LEU A 66 -10.64 -12.07 21.85
N ARG A 67 -9.48 -11.40 21.89
CA ARG A 67 -8.95 -10.76 23.11
C ARG A 67 -8.41 -9.36 22.85
N ALA A 68 -8.59 -8.47 23.81
CA ALA A 68 -8.02 -7.12 23.80
C ALA A 68 -6.73 -7.04 24.64
N ASP A 69 -6.40 -8.09 25.39
CA ASP A 69 -5.21 -8.24 26.22
C ASP A 69 -4.18 -9.16 25.56
N GLY A 70 -2.99 -9.24 26.16
CA GLY A 70 -1.95 -10.17 25.73
C GLY A 70 -2.45 -11.62 25.80
N ILE A 71 -2.02 -12.44 24.84
CA ILE A 71 -2.46 -13.82 24.69
C ILE A 71 -1.28 -14.72 24.29
N ALA A 72 -1.30 -15.99 24.70
CA ALA A 72 -0.44 -17.02 24.12
C ALA A 72 -1.07 -17.57 22.82
N LEU A 73 -0.26 -18.11 21.90
CA LEU A 73 -0.81 -18.81 20.74
C LEU A 73 -1.65 -20.02 21.21
N ALA A 74 -2.72 -20.32 20.47
CA ALA A 74 -3.60 -21.44 20.78
C ALA A 74 -2.98 -22.77 20.29
N SER A 75 -2.11 -22.67 19.30
CA SER A 75 -1.30 -23.73 18.68
C SER A 75 0.11 -23.21 18.43
N GLU A 76 1.08 -24.09 18.16
CA GLU A 76 2.41 -23.65 17.73
C GLU A 76 2.30 -22.80 16.44
N PRO A 77 3.05 -21.69 16.33
CA PRO A 77 3.02 -20.85 15.14
C PRO A 77 3.51 -21.65 13.94
N THR A 78 2.85 -21.50 12.81
CA THR A 78 3.20 -22.20 11.57
C THR A 78 4.18 -21.41 10.72
N SER A 79 4.40 -20.13 11.05
CA SER A 79 5.34 -19.23 10.37
C SER A 79 6.00 -18.23 11.32
N GLU A 80 7.14 -17.69 10.91
CA GLU A 80 7.82 -16.59 11.61
C GLU A 80 6.93 -15.34 11.71
N ALA A 81 6.07 -15.11 10.71
CA ALA A 81 5.10 -14.03 10.72
C ALA A 81 4.07 -14.18 11.85
N GLU A 82 3.52 -15.37 12.06
CA GLU A 82 2.57 -15.63 13.17
C GLU A 82 3.24 -15.48 14.53
N GLN A 83 4.46 -16.02 14.68
CA GLN A 83 5.20 -15.91 15.93
C GLN A 83 5.50 -14.44 16.29
N LEU A 84 6.20 -13.72 15.40
CA LEU A 84 6.59 -12.34 15.67
C LEU A 84 5.36 -11.42 15.72
N GLY A 85 4.33 -11.68 14.93
CA GLY A 85 3.07 -10.93 14.96
C GLY A 85 2.38 -11.00 16.31
N LEU A 86 2.39 -12.16 16.97
CA LEU A 86 1.83 -12.30 18.33
C LEU A 86 2.75 -11.68 19.38
N GLU A 87 4.05 -11.95 19.33
CA GLU A 87 5.02 -11.37 20.27
C GLU A 87 4.93 -9.84 20.24
N ALA A 88 4.80 -9.26 19.05
CA ALA A 88 4.55 -7.85 18.83
C ALA A 88 3.22 -7.37 19.44
N TRP A 89 2.12 -8.10 19.24
CA TRP A 89 0.84 -7.80 19.89
C TRP A 89 0.98 -7.75 21.41
N ASN A 90 1.61 -8.77 21.99
CA ASN A 90 1.81 -8.88 23.44
C ASN A 90 2.69 -7.74 23.97
N LEU A 91 3.75 -7.38 23.25
CA LEU A 91 4.58 -6.23 23.59
C LEU A 91 3.75 -4.93 23.59
N ARG A 92 2.91 -4.70 22.58
CA ARG A 92 2.03 -3.51 22.51
C ARG A 92 1.02 -3.44 23.66
N GLN A 93 0.65 -4.56 24.27
CA GLN A 93 -0.23 -4.60 25.44
C GLN A 93 0.50 -4.39 26.78
N SER A 94 1.83 -4.27 26.77
CA SER A 94 2.63 -4.11 27.99
C SER A 94 2.73 -2.65 28.43
N ASP A 95 2.90 -2.45 29.74
CA ASP A 95 3.21 -1.12 30.32
C ASP A 95 4.53 -0.59 29.76
N GLN A 96 5.53 -1.46 29.56
CA GLN A 96 6.82 -1.08 28.97
C GLN A 96 6.67 -0.39 27.61
N PHE A 97 5.82 -0.94 26.72
CA PHE A 97 5.59 -0.30 25.43
C PHE A 97 4.80 0.99 25.58
N ALA A 98 3.79 1.03 26.47
CA ALA A 98 3.03 2.24 26.73
C ALA A 98 3.92 3.38 27.26
N ASP A 99 4.83 3.08 28.18
CA ASP A 99 5.78 4.03 28.76
C ASP A 99 6.78 4.51 27.71
N ALA A 100 7.37 3.60 26.93
CA ALA A 100 8.26 3.94 25.83
C ALA A 100 7.58 4.87 24.80
N LYS A 101 6.27 4.69 24.56
CA LYS A 101 5.49 5.54 23.67
C LYS A 101 5.14 6.90 24.26
N ALA A 102 4.98 6.99 25.57
CA ALA A 102 4.72 8.25 26.29
C ALA A 102 6.00 9.08 26.47
N GLU A 103 7.14 8.41 26.60
CA GLU A 103 8.46 9.01 26.83
C GLU A 103 9.29 9.10 25.55
N ARG A 104 8.70 8.77 24.38
CA ARG A 104 9.43 8.72 23.12
C ARG A 104 10.13 10.06 22.86
N PRO A 105 11.37 10.03 22.36
CA PRO A 105 12.09 11.26 22.06
C PRO A 105 11.45 12.00 20.89
N ARG A 106 11.58 13.33 20.88
CA ARG A 106 11.23 14.21 19.75
C ARG A 106 9.76 14.16 19.31
N ASP A 107 8.83 13.90 20.23
CA ASP A 107 7.40 13.90 19.92
C ASP A 107 6.92 15.29 19.45
N GLY A 108 6.28 15.34 18.28
CA GLY A 108 5.76 16.58 17.68
C GLY A 108 6.81 17.47 17.02
N GLU A 109 8.09 17.12 17.08
CA GLU A 109 9.15 17.88 16.39
C GLU A 109 9.06 17.72 14.88
N ARG A 110 9.50 18.73 14.12
CA ARG A 110 9.60 18.60 12.66
C ARG A 110 10.74 17.66 12.28
N TRP A 111 10.60 17.02 11.13
CA TRP A 111 11.61 16.10 10.62
C TRP A 111 12.95 16.80 10.32
N ASP A 112 12.94 18.08 9.96
CA ASP A 112 14.09 18.80 9.43
C ASP A 112 14.73 19.83 10.37
N LEU A 113 14.37 19.83 11.65
CA LEU A 113 14.75 20.92 12.55
C LEU A 113 16.18 20.85 13.12
N GLN A 114 16.95 19.76 12.98
CA GLN A 114 18.02 19.47 13.97
C GLN A 114 19.41 19.07 13.42
N GLU A 115 20.44 19.34 14.22
CA GLU A 115 21.88 19.07 13.96
C GLU A 115 22.31 17.62 14.23
N ASP A 116 21.59 16.89 15.08
CA ASP A 116 21.97 15.56 15.61
C ASP A 116 21.05 14.43 15.13
N SER A 117 20.08 14.74 14.29
CA SER A 117 19.24 13.77 13.58
C SER A 117 18.95 14.30 12.18
N VAL A 118 18.99 13.43 11.18
CA VAL A 118 18.54 13.78 9.83
C VAL A 118 17.05 13.44 9.66
N SER A 119 16.35 14.14 8.76
CA SER A 119 14.96 13.84 8.42
C SER A 119 14.85 12.43 7.83
N PRO A 120 13.72 11.71 8.00
CA PRO A 120 13.42 10.56 7.16
C PRO A 120 13.54 10.95 5.68
N ASP A 121 13.87 9.97 4.85
CA ASP A 121 14.06 10.13 3.41
C ASP A 121 15.16 11.12 3.00
N GLY A 122 16.33 10.58 2.65
CA GLY A 122 17.54 11.38 2.53
C GLY A 122 17.68 12.06 1.18
N ALA A 123 18.41 13.17 1.14
CA ALA A 123 18.68 13.91 -0.09
C ALA A 123 19.18 12.99 -1.24
N GLY A 124 18.63 13.20 -2.44
CA GLY A 124 18.99 12.42 -3.62
C GLY A 124 18.29 11.07 -3.73
N MET A 125 17.44 10.69 -2.77
CA MET A 125 16.49 9.60 -2.97
C MET A 125 15.49 10.00 -4.06
N ARG A 126 15.23 9.08 -5.00
CA ARG A 126 14.29 9.34 -6.10
C ARG A 126 12.93 8.73 -5.80
N HIS A 127 11.98 9.60 -5.46
CA HIS A 127 10.57 9.25 -5.38
C HIS A 127 9.96 9.13 -6.77
N VAL A 128 8.91 8.32 -6.85
CA VAL A 128 8.08 8.23 -8.05
C VAL A 128 7.21 9.49 -8.09
N GLY A 129 7.63 10.51 -8.83
CA GLY A 129 6.80 11.67 -9.16
C GLY A 129 5.74 11.32 -10.21
N GLY A 130 4.76 12.19 -10.43
CA GLY A 130 3.69 11.98 -11.44
C GLY A 130 4.18 11.68 -12.86
N GLU A 131 5.39 12.11 -13.23
CA GLU A 131 6.01 11.81 -14.53
C GLU A 131 6.46 10.34 -14.68
N ASP A 132 6.66 9.61 -13.59
CA ASP A 132 7.11 8.20 -13.64
C ASP A 132 5.97 7.20 -13.91
N VAL A 133 4.69 7.62 -13.88
CA VAL A 133 3.56 6.76 -14.29
C VAL A 133 3.65 6.45 -15.79
N LEU A 134 4.01 7.45 -16.62
CA LEU A 134 4.26 7.27 -18.05
C LEU A 134 5.54 6.43 -18.29
N GLY A 135 6.58 6.67 -17.49
CA GLY A 135 7.82 5.87 -17.55
C GLY A 135 7.63 4.41 -17.11
N ALA A 136 6.73 4.12 -16.17
CA ALA A 136 6.39 2.76 -15.74
C ALA A 136 5.60 2.00 -16.81
N LEU A 137 4.69 2.69 -17.52
CA LEU A 137 4.00 2.17 -18.71
C LEU A 137 4.99 1.86 -19.86
N GLU A 138 5.97 2.74 -20.09
CA GLU A 138 7.03 2.50 -21.10
C GLU A 138 7.97 1.34 -20.72
N ARG A 139 8.21 1.13 -19.41
CA ARG A 139 9.07 0.06 -18.89
C ARG A 139 8.33 -1.25 -18.60
N ALA A 140 7.00 -1.28 -18.76
CA ALA A 140 6.12 -2.40 -18.40
C ALA A 140 6.37 -2.95 -16.97
N VAL A 141 6.75 -2.08 -16.04
CA VAL A 141 6.94 -2.45 -14.63
C VAL A 141 5.61 -2.27 -13.92
N GLU A 142 5.06 -3.36 -13.38
CA GLU A 142 3.84 -3.30 -12.57
C GLU A 142 4.05 -2.41 -11.34
N ASP A 143 3.24 -1.36 -11.18
CA ASP A 143 3.17 -0.58 -9.94
C ASP A 143 2.29 -1.33 -8.95
N THR A 144 2.91 -1.83 -7.88
CA THR A 144 2.24 -2.63 -6.84
C THR A 144 1.68 -1.76 -5.71
N SER A 145 1.73 -0.43 -5.82
CA SER A 145 1.36 0.53 -4.77
C SER A 145 0.88 1.88 -5.31
N PRO A 146 -0.04 1.94 -6.30
CA PRO A 146 -0.47 3.21 -6.90
C PRO A 146 -1.25 4.09 -5.90
N TYR A 147 -2.07 3.49 -5.04
CA TYR A 147 -2.86 4.13 -3.99
C TYR A 147 -3.17 3.12 -2.86
N LEU A 148 -3.59 3.61 -1.69
CA LEU A 148 -3.76 2.81 -0.49
C LEU A 148 -5.24 2.46 -0.24
N ILE A 149 -5.82 1.58 -1.04
CA ILE A 149 -7.20 1.08 -0.84
C ILE A 149 -7.21 -0.45 -0.90
N GLY A 150 -7.85 -1.09 0.08
CA GLY A 150 -7.97 -2.53 0.19
C GLY A 150 -6.74 -3.22 0.81
N SER A 151 -6.41 -4.42 0.32
CA SER A 151 -5.40 -5.27 0.93
C SER A 151 -3.99 -5.02 0.40
N VAL A 152 -3.01 -5.01 1.31
CA VAL A 152 -1.59 -4.75 1.02
C VAL A 152 -0.73 -5.88 1.59
N ALA A 153 0.13 -6.47 0.76
CA ALA A 153 1.18 -7.37 1.22
C ALA A 153 2.39 -6.58 1.70
N VAL A 154 2.84 -6.86 2.91
CA VAL A 154 4.03 -6.27 3.53
C VAL A 154 5.05 -7.38 3.75
N GLY A 155 6.06 -7.43 2.88
CA GLY A 155 7.25 -8.24 3.14
C GLY A 155 8.11 -7.51 4.17
N LEU A 156 8.41 -8.14 5.31
CA LEU A 156 9.24 -7.55 6.35
C LEU A 156 10.49 -8.41 6.53
N ILE A 157 11.59 -7.98 5.93
CA ILE A 157 12.84 -8.74 5.90
C ILE A 157 13.83 -8.13 6.90
N LEU A 158 14.17 -8.89 7.94
CA LEU A 158 15.19 -8.54 8.92
C LEU A 158 16.53 -9.10 8.44
N VAL A 159 17.42 -8.24 7.92
CA VAL A 159 18.71 -8.67 7.34
C VAL A 159 19.81 -8.64 8.39
N GLU A 160 20.39 -9.81 8.65
CA GLU A 160 21.46 -10.00 9.62
C GLU A 160 22.82 -10.28 8.98
N GLY A 161 23.87 -9.71 9.56
CA GLY A 161 25.23 -9.96 9.15
C GLY A 161 25.98 -11.01 9.97
N PRO A 162 27.26 -11.26 9.62
CA PRO A 162 28.07 -12.28 10.27
C PRO A 162 28.52 -11.92 11.69
N SER A 163 28.51 -10.63 12.06
CA SER A 163 28.95 -10.17 13.38
C SER A 163 27.78 -9.88 14.31
N ALA A 164 28.00 -9.96 15.64
CA ALA A 164 26.97 -9.67 16.64
C ALA A 164 26.39 -8.25 16.53
N ALA A 165 27.20 -7.26 16.11
CA ALA A 165 26.73 -5.89 15.90
C ALA A 165 25.73 -5.75 14.74
N LEU A 166 25.74 -6.69 13.80
CA LEU A 166 24.86 -6.74 12.63
C LEU A 166 23.68 -7.71 12.79
N GLN A 167 23.52 -8.29 13.98
CA GLN A 167 22.46 -9.25 14.28
C GLN A 167 21.39 -8.59 15.14
N PHE A 168 20.14 -8.99 14.91
CA PHE A 168 19.04 -8.60 15.78
C PHE A 168 18.96 -9.63 16.91
N SER A 169 18.80 -9.17 18.14
CA SER A 169 18.31 -10.02 19.22
C SER A 169 16.81 -10.27 19.04
N ASP A 170 16.28 -11.29 19.69
CA ASP A 170 14.85 -11.63 19.63
C ASP A 170 13.97 -10.46 20.10
N VAL A 171 14.44 -9.70 21.09
CA VAL A 171 13.79 -8.48 21.58
C VAL A 171 13.72 -7.41 20.50
N GLU A 172 14.78 -7.21 19.73
CA GLU A 172 14.81 -6.23 18.65
C GLU A 172 13.94 -6.65 17.47
N ARG A 173 13.89 -7.95 17.12
CA ARG A 173 12.97 -8.45 16.09
C ARG A 173 11.52 -8.20 16.49
N THR A 174 11.16 -8.56 17.72
CA THR A 174 9.82 -8.31 18.28
C THR A 174 9.48 -6.82 18.28
N LYS A 175 10.44 -5.97 18.69
CA LYS A 175 10.28 -4.52 18.72
C LYS A 175 10.00 -3.97 17.33
N VAL A 176 10.77 -4.36 16.30
CA VAL A 176 10.52 -3.93 14.91
C VAL A 176 9.09 -4.28 14.47
N VAL A 177 8.64 -5.52 14.70
CA VAL A 177 7.29 -5.94 14.31
C VAL A 177 6.22 -5.19 15.11
N ALA A 178 6.42 -4.93 16.40
CA ALA A 178 5.49 -4.14 17.23
C ALA A 178 5.34 -2.69 16.75
N GLU A 179 6.46 -2.06 16.38
CA GLU A 179 6.50 -0.70 15.86
C GLU A 179 5.81 -0.59 14.49
N VAL A 180 6.11 -1.51 13.57
CA VAL A 180 5.42 -1.62 12.28
C VAL A 180 3.92 -1.86 12.47
N GLN A 181 3.55 -2.76 13.39
CA GLN A 181 2.15 -3.05 13.69
C GLN A 181 1.43 -1.82 14.25
N GLU A 182 2.05 -1.03 15.12
CA GLU A 182 1.49 0.23 15.66
C GLU A 182 1.30 1.28 14.56
N GLY A 183 2.32 1.55 13.75
CA GLY A 183 2.26 2.55 12.70
C GLY A 183 1.24 2.23 11.61
N LEU A 184 1.25 0.98 11.11
CA LEU A 184 0.28 0.53 10.11
C LEU A 184 -1.14 0.40 10.68
N THR A 185 -1.30 0.13 11.99
CA THR A 185 -2.61 0.23 12.66
C THR A 185 -3.14 1.67 12.56
N TRP A 186 -2.31 2.66 12.87
CA TRP A 186 -2.72 4.06 12.79
C TRP A 186 -3.09 4.44 11.36
N LEU A 187 -2.23 4.14 10.39
CA LEU A 187 -2.41 4.51 8.99
C LEU A 187 -3.67 3.89 8.38
N GLY A 188 -3.82 2.56 8.47
CA GLY A 188 -4.98 1.86 7.90
C GLY A 188 -6.32 2.21 8.54
N SER A 189 -6.29 2.96 9.65
CA SER A 189 -7.49 3.41 10.35
C SER A 189 -7.91 4.84 10.09
N ARG A 190 -7.15 5.59 9.28
CA ARG A 190 -7.41 7.00 9.00
C ARG A 190 -8.62 7.19 8.09
N GLU A 191 -8.79 6.31 7.10
CA GLU A 191 -9.93 6.31 6.18
C GLU A 191 -10.64 4.94 6.20
N PRO A 192 -11.76 4.80 6.94
CA PRO A 192 -12.52 3.56 6.99
C PRO A 192 -13.03 3.09 5.61
N ALA A 193 -13.39 4.00 4.70
CA ALA A 193 -13.87 3.63 3.36
C ALA A 193 -12.77 2.96 2.53
N ALA A 194 -11.49 3.27 2.79
CA ALA A 194 -10.35 2.63 2.14
C ALA A 194 -10.20 1.15 2.52
N SER A 195 -10.82 0.71 3.63
CA SER A 195 -10.84 -0.69 4.08
C SER A 195 -9.46 -1.36 4.07
N VAL A 196 -8.45 -0.63 4.56
CA VAL A 196 -7.05 -1.07 4.47
C VAL A 196 -6.82 -2.30 5.36
N THR A 197 -6.21 -3.33 4.78
CA THR A 197 -5.79 -4.55 5.48
C THR A 197 -4.34 -4.88 5.14
N TRP A 198 -3.53 -5.20 6.15
CA TRP A 198 -2.11 -5.53 6.00
C TRP A 198 -1.89 -7.04 6.16
N SER A 199 -1.38 -7.70 5.12
CA SER A 199 -0.99 -9.11 5.16
C SER A 199 0.53 -9.24 5.15
N TYR A 200 1.10 -10.07 6.02
CA TYR A 200 2.56 -10.09 6.24
C TYR A 200 3.22 -11.36 5.72
N ASP A 201 4.40 -11.19 5.14
CA ASP A 201 5.44 -12.21 5.06
C ASP A 201 6.66 -11.68 5.83
N ILE A 202 7.05 -12.33 6.93
CA ILE A 202 8.15 -11.87 7.79
C ILE A 202 9.27 -12.89 7.72
N GLN A 203 10.49 -12.43 7.41
CA GLN A 203 11.64 -13.29 7.19
C GLN A 203 12.88 -12.73 7.89
N THR A 204 13.51 -13.50 8.77
CA THR A 204 14.87 -13.20 9.23
C THR A 204 15.91 -13.86 8.33
N VAL A 205 16.70 -13.03 7.64
CA VAL A 205 17.65 -13.50 6.63
C VAL A 205 19.08 -13.19 7.05
N ARG A 206 19.86 -14.23 7.34
CA ARG A 206 21.29 -14.09 7.62
C ARG A 206 22.14 -14.22 6.37
N VAL A 207 22.94 -13.18 6.12
CA VAL A 207 23.91 -13.12 5.03
C VAL A 207 25.34 -13.13 5.59
N ASN A 208 26.27 -13.71 4.84
CA ASN A 208 27.68 -13.83 5.24
C ASN A 208 28.55 -12.79 4.53
N VAL A 209 28.12 -11.53 4.54
CA VAL A 209 28.84 -10.42 3.91
C VAL A 209 29.21 -9.39 4.98
N THR A 210 30.47 -8.99 5.04
CA THR A 210 30.93 -7.94 5.97
C THR A 210 30.72 -6.56 5.35
N PRO A 211 30.41 -5.52 6.15
CA PRO A 211 30.38 -4.14 5.66
C PRO A 211 31.69 -3.74 4.99
N ASP A 212 31.60 -2.99 3.90
CA ASP A 212 32.75 -2.42 3.21
C ASP A 212 32.78 -0.90 3.44
N PRO A 213 33.76 -0.37 4.21
CA PRO A 213 33.82 1.05 4.54
C PRO A 213 34.17 1.96 3.35
N THR A 214 34.53 1.39 2.20
CA THR A 214 34.83 2.15 0.97
C THR A 214 33.58 2.46 0.15
N LEU A 215 32.47 1.75 0.42
CA LEU A 215 31.21 1.96 -0.29
C LEU A 215 30.49 3.20 0.24
N THR A 216 29.90 3.96 -0.68
CA THR A 216 29.10 5.15 -0.39
C THR A 216 27.90 5.21 -1.34
N GLY A 217 26.87 5.96 -0.95
CA GLY A 217 25.62 6.08 -1.72
C GLY A 217 24.66 4.93 -1.48
N TYR A 218 23.39 5.17 -1.83
CA TYR A 218 22.28 4.23 -1.57
C TYR A 218 22.54 2.82 -2.14
N GLU A 219 22.73 2.71 -3.46
CA GLU A 219 22.78 1.40 -4.11
C GLU A 219 24.04 0.58 -3.77
N PRO A 220 25.27 1.14 -3.74
CA PRO A 220 26.44 0.36 -3.35
C PRO A 220 26.36 -0.19 -1.92
N LEU A 221 25.92 0.63 -0.95
CA LEU A 221 25.77 0.19 0.44
C LEU A 221 24.65 -0.84 0.61
N GLU A 222 23.51 -0.62 -0.05
CA GLU A 222 22.35 -1.49 0.09
C GLU A 222 22.53 -2.83 -0.64
N SER A 223 22.99 -2.79 -1.89
CA SER A 223 23.15 -4.00 -2.73
C SER A 223 24.11 -5.02 -2.11
N LEU A 224 25.08 -4.56 -1.30
CA LEU A 224 26.04 -5.40 -0.58
C LEU A 224 25.36 -6.47 0.28
N TRP A 225 24.27 -6.13 0.98
CA TRP A 225 23.55 -7.05 1.86
C TRP A 225 22.18 -7.46 1.28
N ARG A 226 21.50 -6.58 0.55
CA ARG A 226 20.19 -6.84 -0.05
C ARG A 226 20.24 -7.96 -1.07
N ASN A 227 21.19 -7.90 -2.01
CA ASN A 227 21.24 -8.88 -3.10
C ASN A 227 21.51 -10.31 -2.58
N PRO A 228 22.48 -10.54 -1.67
CA PRO A 228 22.63 -11.83 -1.01
C PRO A 228 21.40 -12.26 -0.20
N ALA A 229 20.71 -11.33 0.46
CA ALA A 229 19.48 -11.64 1.20
C ALA A 229 18.36 -12.11 0.26
N MET A 230 18.17 -11.45 -0.88
CA MET A 230 17.23 -11.92 -1.92
C MET A 230 17.63 -13.30 -2.45
N GLY A 231 18.93 -13.56 -2.63
CA GLY A 231 19.43 -14.87 -3.02
C GLY A 231 19.11 -15.97 -2.00
N LYS A 232 19.14 -15.66 -0.70
CA LYS A 232 18.74 -16.59 0.37
C LYS A 232 17.24 -16.90 0.35
N LEU A 233 16.42 -15.95 -0.08
CA LEU A 233 14.98 -16.11 -0.28
C LEU A 233 14.63 -16.80 -1.60
N GLY A 234 15.61 -17.18 -2.42
CA GLY A 234 15.41 -17.89 -3.69
C GLY A 234 15.14 -16.98 -4.89
N PHE A 235 15.27 -15.67 -4.74
CA PHE A 235 15.10 -14.69 -5.82
C PHE A 235 16.45 -14.31 -6.45
N SER A 236 16.41 -13.64 -7.60
CA SER A 236 17.63 -13.13 -8.21
C SER A 236 18.34 -12.14 -7.27
N GLN A 237 19.68 -12.20 -7.22
CA GLN A 237 20.51 -11.32 -6.39
C GLN A 237 20.62 -9.93 -7.01
N SER A 238 19.49 -9.25 -7.19
CA SER A 238 19.39 -7.98 -7.91
C SER A 238 18.17 -7.17 -7.43
N PHE A 239 18.00 -5.95 -7.94
CA PHE A 239 16.75 -5.21 -7.75
C PHE A 239 15.55 -5.87 -8.42
N GLN A 240 15.76 -6.62 -9.51
CA GLN A 240 14.67 -7.40 -10.10
C GLN A 240 14.15 -8.45 -9.13
N GLY A 241 15.02 -9.11 -8.36
CA GLY A 241 14.60 -10.10 -7.36
C GLY A 241 13.74 -9.51 -6.25
N VAL A 242 13.93 -8.23 -5.91
CA VAL A 242 13.05 -7.49 -4.99
C VAL A 242 11.65 -7.34 -5.59
N ARG A 243 11.55 -6.96 -6.87
CA ARG A 243 10.26 -6.85 -7.57
C ARG A 243 9.57 -8.21 -7.67
N ASP A 244 10.31 -9.25 -8.01
CA ASP A 244 9.80 -10.62 -8.12
C ASP A 244 9.29 -11.13 -6.76
N TYR A 245 10.00 -10.82 -5.66
CA TYR A 245 9.54 -11.14 -4.30
C TYR A 245 8.24 -10.42 -3.96
N VAL A 246 8.15 -9.10 -4.20
CA VAL A 246 6.91 -8.33 -3.95
C VAL A 246 5.73 -8.89 -4.76
N ALA A 247 5.93 -9.22 -6.03
CA ALA A 247 4.90 -9.84 -6.86
C ALA A 247 4.50 -11.23 -6.31
N SER A 248 5.46 -12.01 -5.82
CA SER A 248 5.22 -13.33 -5.23
C SER A 248 4.37 -13.24 -3.96
N ILE A 249 4.73 -12.37 -3.00
CA ILE A 249 3.98 -12.25 -1.74
C ILE A 249 2.58 -11.66 -1.97
N ARG A 250 2.42 -10.74 -2.93
CA ARG A 250 1.11 -10.22 -3.31
C ARG A 250 0.20 -11.35 -3.81
N THR A 251 0.75 -12.23 -4.64
CA THR A 251 0.02 -13.39 -5.18
C THR A 251 -0.29 -14.41 -4.10
N SER A 252 0.68 -14.78 -3.25
CA SER A 252 0.50 -15.81 -2.23
C SER A 252 -0.44 -15.38 -1.11
N LEU A 253 -0.41 -14.09 -0.74
CA LEU A 253 -1.27 -13.51 0.29
C LEU A 253 -2.61 -12.97 -0.26
N GLY A 254 -2.82 -13.02 -1.57
CA GLY A 254 -4.06 -12.60 -2.23
C GLY A 254 -4.38 -11.11 -2.06
N THR A 255 -3.36 -10.26 -2.05
CA THR A 255 -3.52 -8.82 -1.81
C THR A 255 -3.60 -8.03 -3.12
N ARG A 256 -4.23 -6.84 -3.07
CA ARG A 256 -4.29 -5.93 -4.21
C ARG A 256 -2.94 -5.27 -4.48
N TRP A 257 -2.29 -4.85 -3.41
CA TRP A 257 -1.02 -4.12 -3.40
C TRP A 257 0.06 -4.89 -2.69
N GLY A 258 1.31 -4.45 -2.85
CA GLY A 258 2.44 -5.05 -2.15
C GLY A 258 3.69 -4.18 -2.18
N TYR A 259 4.47 -4.28 -1.12
CA TYR A 259 5.81 -3.72 -1.03
C TYR A 259 6.65 -4.53 -0.02
N VAL A 260 7.95 -4.27 0.02
CA VAL A 260 8.87 -4.88 0.96
C VAL A 260 9.61 -3.84 1.78
N ALA A 261 9.71 -4.08 3.08
CA ALA A 261 10.53 -3.34 4.02
C ALA A 261 11.75 -4.17 4.43
N PHE A 262 12.94 -3.60 4.29
CA PHE A 262 14.17 -4.16 4.82
C PHE A 262 14.55 -3.44 6.11
N PHE A 263 14.66 -4.19 7.20
CA PHE A 263 15.31 -3.70 8.42
C PHE A 263 16.72 -4.27 8.52
N THR A 264 17.67 -3.43 8.90
CA THR A 264 19.06 -3.83 8.97
C THR A 264 19.84 -3.09 10.06
N LYS A 265 21.00 -3.64 10.41
CA LYS A 265 22.04 -2.97 11.22
C LYS A 265 23.31 -2.69 10.41
N TYR A 266 23.29 -2.96 9.10
CA TYR A 266 24.37 -2.59 8.19
C TYR A 266 24.44 -1.07 8.03
N PRO A 267 25.63 -0.49 7.79
CA PRO A 267 25.74 0.90 7.40
C PRO A 267 24.86 1.21 6.19
N LEU A 268 24.07 2.29 6.30
CA LEU A 268 23.24 2.81 5.23
C LEU A 268 23.74 4.19 4.79
N HIS A 269 23.37 4.59 3.58
CA HIS A 269 23.60 5.97 3.13
C HIS A 269 22.73 6.95 3.91
N HIS A 270 21.49 6.55 4.17
CA HIS A 270 20.52 7.27 4.98
C HIS A 270 19.75 6.27 5.85
N PHE A 271 19.32 6.67 7.05
CA PHE A 271 18.82 5.71 8.04
C PHE A 271 17.45 5.11 7.70
N ALA A 272 16.60 5.83 6.97
CA ALA A 272 15.29 5.38 6.53
C ALA A 272 14.96 6.03 5.18
N TYR A 273 14.51 5.26 4.20
CA TYR A 273 14.14 5.79 2.88
C TYR A 273 13.24 4.82 2.12
N ALA A 274 12.46 5.35 1.18
CA ALA A 274 11.55 4.56 0.36
C ALA A 274 11.66 4.88 -1.13
N SER A 275 11.62 3.83 -1.95
CA SER A 275 11.39 3.93 -3.40
C SER A 275 10.80 2.64 -3.92
N LYS A 276 9.71 2.74 -4.67
CA LYS A 276 8.88 1.60 -5.04
C LYS A 276 9.70 0.46 -5.70
N PRO A 277 9.53 -0.80 -5.25
CA PRO A 277 8.55 -1.28 -4.27
C PRO A 277 9.18 -1.53 -2.88
N ARG A 278 10.26 -0.82 -2.51
CA ARG A 278 11.02 -1.06 -1.28
C ARG A 278 11.05 0.13 -0.34
N LEU A 279 11.06 -0.18 0.95
CA LEU A 279 11.42 0.69 2.07
C LEU A 279 12.63 0.07 2.75
N VAL A 280 13.59 0.89 3.20
CA VAL A 280 14.74 0.43 3.97
C VAL A 280 14.83 1.24 5.25
N MET A 281 15.13 0.58 6.36
CA MET A 281 15.29 1.24 7.66
C MET A 281 16.41 0.59 8.49
N HIS A 282 17.24 1.42 9.11
CA HIS A 282 18.21 1.00 10.10
C HIS A 282 17.52 0.87 11.47
N TYR A 283 17.80 -0.18 12.22
CA TYR A 283 17.16 -0.43 13.53
C TYR A 283 17.26 0.75 14.51
N ASN A 284 18.44 1.35 14.61
CA ASN A 284 18.68 2.47 15.54
C ASN A 284 17.84 3.71 15.20
N ASN A 285 17.37 3.84 13.95
CA ASN A 285 16.55 4.96 13.50
C ASN A 285 17.22 6.33 13.74
N ASP A 286 18.54 6.40 13.55
CA ASP A 286 19.37 7.60 13.78
C ASP A 286 19.09 8.29 15.14
N GLY A 287 19.01 9.62 15.19
CA GLY A 287 18.68 10.37 16.40
C GLY A 287 17.22 10.27 16.85
N TRP A 288 16.35 9.58 16.10
CA TRP A 288 14.95 9.33 16.43
C TRP A 288 14.76 8.13 17.36
N GLY A 289 15.65 7.14 17.27
CA GLY A 289 15.62 5.96 18.12
C GLY A 289 14.55 4.92 17.75
N PRO A 290 14.68 3.67 18.25
CA PRO A 290 13.77 2.58 17.92
C PRO A 290 12.31 2.80 18.35
N ASP A 291 12.07 3.66 19.34
CA ASP A 291 10.73 4.01 19.81
C ASP A 291 9.96 4.97 18.88
N ASN A 292 10.60 5.44 17.80
CA ASN A 292 9.95 6.19 16.72
C ASN A 292 9.87 5.41 15.40
N ILE A 293 10.21 4.10 15.40
CA ILE A 293 10.07 3.27 14.18
C ILE A 293 8.61 3.30 13.70
N ASP A 294 7.62 3.25 14.60
CA ASP A 294 6.19 3.34 14.24
C ASP A 294 5.89 4.53 13.31
N ARG A 295 6.36 5.73 13.65
CA ARG A 295 6.10 6.96 12.88
C ARG A 295 6.94 7.06 11.64
N VAL A 296 8.25 6.82 11.74
CA VAL A 296 9.14 6.86 10.57
C VAL A 296 8.68 5.82 9.54
N PHE A 297 8.35 4.60 9.97
CA PHE A 297 7.87 3.56 9.07
C PHE A 297 6.54 3.95 8.39
N THR A 298 5.66 4.63 9.13
CA THR A 298 4.39 5.12 8.55
C THR A 298 4.63 6.22 7.53
N HIS A 299 5.54 7.15 7.81
CA HIS A 299 5.97 8.21 6.90
C HIS A 299 6.53 7.62 5.60
N GLU A 300 7.48 6.69 5.71
CA GLU A 300 8.09 6.00 4.57
C GLU A 300 7.08 5.14 3.79
N THR A 301 6.09 4.55 4.48
CA THR A 301 4.96 3.88 3.83
C THR A 301 4.11 4.89 3.04
N GLY A 302 3.99 6.13 3.49
CA GLY A 302 3.39 7.23 2.73
C GLY A 302 4.07 7.42 1.37
N HIS A 303 5.40 7.44 1.32
CA HIS A 303 6.16 7.51 0.06
C HIS A 303 5.96 6.28 -0.84
N ILE A 304 5.83 5.08 -0.26
CA ILE A 304 5.46 3.88 -1.03
C ILE A 304 4.13 4.10 -1.77
N PHE A 305 3.18 4.83 -1.19
CA PHE A 305 1.90 5.14 -1.85
C PHE A 305 1.85 6.53 -2.50
N GLY A 306 3.02 7.15 -2.71
CA GLY A 306 3.15 8.37 -3.52
C GLY A 306 2.93 9.68 -2.76
N CYS A 307 2.96 9.69 -1.43
CA CYS A 307 3.01 10.94 -0.67
C CYS A 307 4.38 11.61 -0.84
N PRO A 308 4.44 12.94 -1.00
CA PRO A 308 5.68 13.70 -0.93
C PRO A 308 6.04 14.06 0.51
N ASP A 309 7.28 14.45 0.73
CA ASP A 309 7.66 15.23 1.89
C ASP A 309 7.04 16.62 1.89
N GLU A 310 6.71 17.11 3.07
CA GLU A 310 6.03 18.40 3.27
C GLU A 310 6.86 19.38 4.11
N TYR A 311 7.98 18.95 4.71
CA TYR A 311 8.90 19.81 5.46
C TYR A 311 9.81 20.64 4.55
N ALA A 312 10.27 21.80 5.04
CA ALA A 312 10.96 22.81 4.21
C ALA A 312 12.25 22.28 3.54
N SER A 313 13.10 21.57 4.29
CA SER A 313 14.41 21.11 3.79
C SER A 313 14.34 20.07 2.67
N SER A 314 13.19 19.40 2.50
CA SER A 314 12.94 18.48 1.37
C SER A 314 12.96 19.17 0.00
N GLY A 315 12.86 20.51 -0.01
CA GLY A 315 12.63 21.27 -1.24
C GLY A 315 11.22 21.08 -1.80
N CYS A 316 10.24 20.76 -0.93
CA CYS A 316 8.84 20.62 -1.33
C CYS A 316 8.35 21.82 -2.14
N SER A 317 7.32 21.59 -2.97
CA SER A 317 6.70 22.63 -3.80
C SER A 317 5.19 22.45 -3.93
N CYS A 318 4.45 23.54 -3.80
CA CYS A 318 2.99 23.60 -3.98
C CYS A 318 2.54 23.44 -5.45
N SER A 319 3.47 23.45 -6.41
CA SER A 319 3.15 23.21 -7.83
C SER A 319 3.35 21.76 -8.25
N SER A 320 4.12 20.98 -7.48
CA SER A 320 4.41 19.58 -7.80
C SER A 320 3.22 18.70 -7.45
N ARG A 321 2.96 17.69 -8.30
CA ARG A 321 1.82 16.76 -8.18
C ARG A 321 2.28 15.36 -7.82
N TYR A 322 1.52 14.72 -6.94
CA TYR A 322 1.89 13.45 -6.31
C TYR A 322 0.68 12.53 -6.15
N GLY A 323 0.96 11.27 -5.81
CA GLY A 323 -0.06 10.22 -5.68
C GLY A 323 -0.76 9.85 -6.98
N TYR A 324 -1.68 8.88 -6.89
CA TYR A 324 -2.50 8.45 -8.02
C TYR A 324 -3.36 9.59 -8.59
N LEU A 325 -3.96 10.39 -7.70
CA LEU A 325 -4.88 11.48 -8.04
C LEU A 325 -4.18 12.76 -8.51
N GLN A 326 -2.84 12.74 -8.61
CA GLN A 326 -2.03 13.89 -9.05
C GLN A 326 -2.31 15.17 -8.25
N GLU A 327 -2.50 15.03 -6.95
CA GLU A 327 -2.81 16.15 -6.05
C GLU A 327 -1.56 16.99 -5.79
N VAL A 328 -1.73 18.30 -5.70
CA VAL A 328 -0.62 19.20 -5.39
C VAL A 328 -0.13 18.97 -3.96
N ASN A 329 1.16 19.22 -3.71
CA ASN A 329 1.64 19.28 -2.32
C ASN A 329 1.28 20.62 -1.67
N GLY A 330 -0.02 20.83 -1.41
CA GLY A 330 -0.53 22.08 -0.86
C GLY A 330 -0.27 22.29 0.63
N ASN A 331 0.31 21.30 1.33
CA ASN A 331 0.82 21.46 2.70
C ASN A 331 2.33 21.65 2.74
N CYS A 332 2.99 21.86 1.60
CA CYS A 332 4.42 22.13 1.56
C CYS A 332 4.78 23.36 2.40
N GLU A 333 5.66 23.19 3.37
CA GLU A 333 6.07 24.24 4.29
C GLU A 333 6.68 25.47 3.59
N ASN A 334 7.33 25.29 2.45
CA ASN A 334 7.97 26.39 1.71
C ASN A 334 6.98 27.38 1.09
N CYS A 335 5.70 27.04 0.97
CA CYS A 335 4.73 27.85 0.20
C CYS A 335 3.29 27.81 0.69
N ALA A 336 2.91 26.85 1.55
CA ALA A 336 1.56 26.74 2.06
C ALA A 336 1.24 27.94 2.98
N THR A 337 0.10 28.59 2.73
CA THR A 337 -0.41 29.67 3.60
C THR A 337 -0.99 29.13 4.91
N ASP A 338 -1.52 27.90 4.88
CA ASP A 338 -2.17 27.22 6.01
C ASP A 338 -1.44 25.90 6.33
N PHE A 339 -0.11 25.97 6.47
CA PHE A 339 0.71 24.83 6.83
C PHE A 339 0.24 24.16 8.12
N THR A 340 0.05 22.85 8.07
CA THR A 340 -0.34 22.01 9.21
C THR A 340 0.73 20.96 9.47
N PRO A 341 1.39 20.94 10.64
CA PRO A 341 2.30 19.84 10.98
C PRO A 341 1.57 18.50 10.95
N CYS A 342 1.95 17.62 10.02
CA CYS A 342 1.40 16.29 9.87
C CYS A 342 2.53 15.28 9.64
N LEU A 343 2.20 14.00 9.50
CA LEU A 343 3.16 12.90 9.36
C LEU A 343 4.22 13.13 8.26
N MET A 344 3.88 13.81 7.15
CA MET A 344 4.83 14.09 6.07
C MET A 344 5.73 15.32 6.32
N ALA A 345 5.52 16.05 7.41
CA ALA A 345 6.32 17.22 7.80
C ALA A 345 6.94 17.12 9.21
N ALA A 346 6.34 16.32 10.10
CA ALA A 346 6.72 16.26 11.50
C ALA A 346 6.48 14.88 12.13
N ASN A 347 7.22 14.62 13.22
CA ASN A 347 7.12 13.44 14.07
C ASN A 347 5.85 13.44 14.91
N THR A 348 4.69 13.34 14.25
CA THR A 348 3.37 13.48 14.88
C THR A 348 2.36 12.51 14.29
N TRP A 349 1.34 12.18 15.09
CA TRP A 349 0.19 11.38 14.66
C TRP A 349 -0.94 12.26 14.10
N ALA A 350 -0.59 13.10 13.13
CA ALA A 350 -1.55 13.94 12.42
C ALA A 350 -1.46 13.69 10.90
N MET A 351 -2.59 13.80 10.21
CA MET A 351 -2.67 13.67 8.76
C MET A 351 -3.28 14.95 8.21
N CYS A 352 -2.58 15.61 7.27
CA CYS A 352 -3.13 16.79 6.60
C CYS A 352 -4.05 16.33 5.45
N ARG A 353 -4.95 17.22 4.99
CA ARG A 353 -5.90 16.91 3.91
C ARG A 353 -5.22 16.48 2.62
N TYR A 354 -4.02 16.98 2.34
CA TYR A 354 -3.30 16.70 1.09
C TYR A 354 -2.71 15.29 1.09
N THR A 355 -2.07 14.89 2.20
CA THR A 355 -1.54 13.52 2.38
C THR A 355 -2.64 12.47 2.17
N SER A 356 -3.87 12.69 2.68
CA SER A 356 -5.00 11.77 2.45
C SER A 356 -5.31 11.60 0.96
N VAL A 357 -5.34 12.70 0.19
CA VAL A 357 -5.58 12.63 -1.26
C VAL A 357 -4.41 11.99 -2.01
N HIS A 358 -3.15 12.21 -1.58
CA HIS A 358 -1.99 11.53 -2.16
C HIS A 358 -2.08 10.01 -2.00
N LEU A 359 -2.62 9.53 -0.87
CA LEU A 359 -2.91 8.10 -0.63
C LEU A 359 -4.09 7.56 -1.45
N GLY A 360 -4.82 8.43 -2.17
CA GLY A 360 -6.01 8.06 -2.95
C GLY A 360 -7.31 8.13 -2.16
N TRP A 361 -7.34 8.80 -1.01
CA TRP A 361 -8.52 8.89 -0.13
C TRP A 361 -9.31 10.17 -0.37
N ARG A 362 -9.72 10.38 -1.62
CA ARG A 362 -10.68 11.41 -1.98
C ARG A 362 -11.97 10.73 -2.39
N ASP A 363 -13.08 11.29 -1.96
CA ASP A 363 -14.45 10.96 -2.39
C ASP A 363 -15.05 12.28 -2.87
N SER A 364 -14.94 12.50 -4.18
CA SER A 364 -15.25 13.79 -4.80
C SER A 364 -16.75 14.06 -4.88
N ASP A 365 -17.60 13.04 -4.90
CA ASP A 365 -19.06 13.17 -5.02
C ASP A 365 -19.82 12.87 -3.71
N GLY A 366 -19.13 12.35 -2.70
CA GLY A 366 -19.63 12.14 -1.34
C GLY A 366 -20.52 10.90 -1.23
N ASP A 367 -20.41 9.93 -2.14
CA ASP A 367 -21.23 8.72 -2.14
C ASP A 367 -20.69 7.61 -1.20
N GLY A 368 -19.50 7.81 -0.64
CA GLY A 368 -18.81 6.88 0.24
C GLY A 368 -17.81 5.96 -0.48
N THR A 369 -17.64 6.10 -1.79
CA THR A 369 -16.64 5.40 -2.61
C THR A 369 -15.48 6.34 -2.90
N LEU A 370 -14.25 5.84 -2.77
CA LEU A 370 -13.07 6.65 -3.05
C LEU A 370 -12.76 6.71 -4.55
N ASP A 371 -12.39 7.87 -5.05
CA ASP A 371 -12.11 8.20 -6.46
C ASP A 371 -11.33 7.11 -7.22
N PRO A 372 -10.23 6.50 -6.70
CA PRO A 372 -9.47 5.50 -7.46
C PRO A 372 -10.22 4.19 -7.74
N VAL A 373 -11.34 3.95 -7.06
CA VAL A 373 -12.20 2.77 -7.19
C VAL A 373 -13.67 3.15 -7.48
N ASP A 374 -13.96 4.44 -7.66
CA ASP A 374 -15.28 4.94 -8.02
C ASP A 374 -15.49 4.82 -9.54
N PRO A 375 -16.49 4.04 -9.99
CA PRO A 375 -16.81 3.91 -11.41
C PRO A 375 -17.33 5.21 -12.06
N LEU A 376 -17.77 6.22 -11.30
CA LEU A 376 -18.36 7.45 -11.84
C LEU A 376 -17.31 8.47 -12.34
N GLU A 377 -16.04 8.32 -11.95
CA GLU A 377 -14.94 9.08 -12.54
C GLU A 377 -14.40 8.48 -13.87
N ASN A 378 -14.94 7.34 -14.32
CA ASN A 378 -14.73 6.84 -15.69
C ASN A 378 -15.83 7.42 -16.62
N PRO A 379 -15.48 8.10 -17.73
CA PRO A 379 -16.44 8.86 -18.51
C PRO A 379 -17.61 7.99 -18.98
N ALA A 380 -18.83 8.43 -18.68
CA ALA A 380 -20.07 7.75 -19.01
C ALA A 380 -20.08 7.23 -20.47
N ILE A 381 -20.35 5.94 -20.62
CA ILE A 381 -20.70 5.38 -21.94
C ILE A 381 -22.02 6.01 -22.34
N ASP A 382 -21.98 6.92 -23.31
CA ASP A 382 -23.17 7.47 -23.95
C ASP A 382 -23.98 6.32 -24.56
N LEU A 383 -25.04 5.89 -23.88
CA LEU A 383 -25.93 4.82 -24.31
C LEU A 383 -26.57 5.13 -25.67
N ARG A 384 -26.65 6.41 -26.10
CA ARG A 384 -27.09 6.80 -27.45
C ARG A 384 -26.00 6.59 -28.50
N ARG A 385 -24.71 6.65 -28.14
CA ARG A 385 -23.59 6.21 -28.99
C ARG A 385 -23.50 4.70 -29.03
N LEU A 386 -23.67 4.02 -27.89
CA LEU A 386 -23.61 2.55 -27.80
C LEU A 386 -24.76 1.89 -28.59
N SER A 387 -25.99 2.39 -28.46
CA SER A 387 -27.17 1.90 -29.21
C SER A 387 -27.08 2.17 -30.72
N ARG A 388 -26.44 3.28 -31.13
CA ARG A 388 -26.14 3.55 -32.56
C ARG A 388 -25.06 2.64 -33.13
N ARG A 389 -24.13 2.17 -32.30
CA ARG A 389 -22.97 1.37 -32.70
C ARG A 389 -23.23 -0.14 -32.61
N PHE A 390 -24.06 -0.58 -31.67
CA PHE A 390 -24.34 -1.99 -31.37
C PHE A 390 -25.84 -2.25 -31.13
N PRO A 391 -26.66 -2.34 -32.21
CA PRO A 391 -28.12 -2.48 -32.09
C PRO A 391 -28.58 -3.74 -31.34
N ALA A 392 -27.78 -4.81 -31.40
CA ALA A 392 -28.08 -6.10 -30.76
C ALA A 392 -28.15 -6.02 -29.22
N VAL A 393 -27.37 -5.13 -28.60
CA VAL A 393 -27.37 -4.89 -27.14
C VAL A 393 -28.70 -4.26 -26.70
N THR A 394 -29.25 -3.38 -27.54
CA THR A 394 -30.52 -2.68 -27.28
C THR A 394 -31.72 -3.63 -27.32
N SER A 395 -31.69 -4.64 -28.21
CA SER A 395 -32.72 -5.68 -28.30
C SER A 395 -32.68 -6.64 -27.12
N LEU A 396 -31.50 -6.92 -26.56
CA LEU A 396 -31.33 -7.77 -25.39
C LEU A 396 -31.87 -7.11 -24.12
N LEU A 397 -31.60 -5.81 -23.94
CA LEU A 397 -32.05 -5.02 -22.79
C LEU A 397 -33.59 -4.83 -22.77
N ARG A 398 -34.20 -4.57 -23.93
CA ARG A 398 -35.68 -4.51 -24.04
C ARG A 398 -36.37 -5.85 -23.81
N ALA A 399 -35.76 -6.95 -24.24
CA ALA A 399 -36.34 -8.29 -24.06
C ALA A 399 -36.39 -8.74 -22.58
N GLN A 400 -35.59 -8.11 -21.70
CA GLN A 400 -35.60 -8.34 -20.26
C GLN A 400 -36.43 -7.32 -19.46
N GLY A 401 -37.21 -6.47 -20.13
CA GLY A 401 -38.15 -5.56 -19.48
C GLY A 401 -37.56 -4.22 -19.03
N PHE A 402 -36.33 -3.88 -19.43
CA PHE A 402 -35.82 -2.52 -19.27
C PHE A 402 -36.45 -1.62 -20.34
N ASP A 403 -37.45 -0.82 -19.95
CA ASP A 403 -38.00 0.21 -20.81
C ASP A 403 -37.06 1.41 -20.80
N LEU A 404 -36.35 1.62 -21.92
CA LEU A 404 -35.51 2.79 -22.12
C LEU A 404 -36.44 3.99 -22.35
N ALA A 405 -37.00 4.53 -21.28
CA ALA A 405 -37.73 5.78 -21.29
C ALA A 405 -36.76 6.90 -21.71
N LEU A 406 -36.87 7.34 -22.96
CA LEU A 406 -35.94 8.30 -23.56
C LEU A 406 -36.16 9.75 -23.12
N ASP A 407 -37.13 10.02 -22.24
CA ASP A 407 -37.60 11.39 -21.96
C ASP A 407 -37.71 11.79 -20.47
N GLU A 408 -37.17 11.03 -19.50
CA GLU A 408 -37.06 11.48 -18.09
C GLU A 408 -35.67 11.20 -17.47
N PRO A 409 -35.19 12.03 -16.53
CA PRO A 409 -33.85 11.94 -15.96
C PRO A 409 -33.72 10.71 -15.02
N PRO A 410 -32.66 9.88 -15.10
CA PRO A 410 -32.56 8.68 -14.29
C PRO A 410 -31.94 8.94 -12.89
N ASN A 411 -32.64 8.49 -11.84
CA ASN A 411 -32.06 7.98 -10.59
C ASN A 411 -31.24 6.72 -10.92
N TRP A 412 -30.02 6.55 -10.38
CA TRP A 412 -29.05 5.56 -10.88
C TRP A 412 -28.49 4.55 -9.86
N TYR A 413 -29.21 4.23 -8.79
CA TYR A 413 -28.93 2.96 -8.07
C TYR A 413 -28.99 1.79 -9.06
N GLU A 414 -27.86 1.09 -9.28
CA GLU A 414 -27.72 -0.38 -9.34
C GLU A 414 -26.37 -0.81 -9.96
N SER A 415 -25.36 -1.07 -9.11
CA SER A 415 -24.22 -1.94 -9.42
C SER A 415 -24.12 -3.04 -8.36
N VAL A 416 -24.01 -4.31 -8.80
CA VAL A 416 -24.04 -5.50 -7.94
C VAL A 416 -22.63 -6.10 -7.80
N PRO A 417 -22.08 -6.26 -6.59
CA PRO A 417 -20.77 -6.87 -6.37
C PRO A 417 -20.67 -8.33 -6.88
N LEU A 418 -19.50 -8.75 -7.39
CA LEU A 418 -19.26 -10.12 -7.90
C LEU A 418 -19.52 -11.22 -6.87
N PHE A 419 -19.34 -10.95 -5.58
CA PHE A 419 -19.68 -11.90 -4.52
C PHE A 419 -21.20 -12.06 -4.33
N PHE A 420 -21.98 -11.03 -4.65
CA PHE A 420 -23.45 -11.10 -4.71
C PHE A 420 -23.89 -11.94 -5.91
N LEU A 421 -23.26 -11.77 -7.08
CA LEU A 421 -23.56 -12.55 -8.28
C LEU A 421 -23.27 -14.05 -8.10
N ARG A 422 -22.22 -14.42 -7.36
CA ARG A 422 -21.90 -15.82 -6.99
C ARG A 422 -22.96 -16.51 -6.13
N ARG A 423 -23.83 -15.73 -5.48
CA ARG A 423 -24.91 -16.22 -4.61
C ARG A 423 -26.21 -16.49 -5.34
N VAL A 424 -26.36 -15.93 -6.55
CA VAL A 424 -27.66 -15.87 -7.28
C VAL A 424 -27.57 -16.51 -8.66
N LEU A 425 -26.39 -16.49 -9.29
CA LEU A 425 -26.18 -17.07 -10.62
C LEU A 425 -25.74 -18.54 -10.54
N SER A 426 -26.18 -19.34 -11.51
CA SER A 426 -25.65 -20.69 -11.70
C SER A 426 -24.18 -20.64 -12.14
N THR A 427 -23.45 -21.73 -11.93
CA THR A 427 -22.04 -21.86 -12.31
C THR A 427 -21.78 -21.54 -13.79
N GLU A 428 -22.74 -21.85 -14.66
CA GLU A 428 -22.63 -21.66 -16.11
C GLU A 428 -22.92 -20.21 -16.55
N GLU A 429 -23.67 -19.45 -15.75
CA GLU A 429 -23.92 -18.01 -15.93
C GLU A 429 -22.77 -17.18 -15.36
N LEU A 430 -22.25 -17.58 -14.20
CA LEU A 430 -21.06 -16.99 -13.61
C LEU A 430 -19.83 -17.17 -14.54
N ALA A 431 -19.70 -18.34 -15.18
CA ALA A 431 -18.64 -18.59 -16.15
C ALA A 431 -18.73 -17.68 -17.39
N ARG A 432 -19.95 -17.35 -17.83
CA ARG A 432 -20.18 -16.40 -18.94
C ARG A 432 -19.88 -14.96 -18.55
N VAL A 433 -20.20 -14.54 -17.33
CA VAL A 433 -19.85 -13.21 -16.80
C VAL A 433 -18.33 -13.07 -16.67
N VAL A 434 -17.65 -14.10 -16.14
CA VAL A 434 -16.19 -14.13 -16.03
C VAL A 434 -15.51 -14.17 -17.41
N ALA A 435 -16.10 -14.88 -18.39
CA ALA A 435 -15.61 -14.88 -19.75
C ALA A 435 -15.79 -13.52 -20.45
N ALA A 436 -16.92 -12.84 -20.22
CA ALA A 436 -17.17 -11.51 -20.78
C ALA A 436 -16.23 -10.44 -20.22
N ILE A 437 -15.92 -10.49 -18.91
CA ILE A 437 -14.92 -9.62 -18.28
C ILE A 437 -13.53 -9.88 -18.89
N ARG A 438 -13.18 -11.16 -19.11
CA ARG A 438 -11.91 -11.53 -19.77
C ARG A 438 -11.85 -11.11 -21.23
N ASP A 439 -12.96 -11.15 -21.96
CA ASP A 439 -13.05 -10.67 -23.34
C ASP A 439 -12.96 -9.14 -23.42
N GLU A 440 -13.46 -8.42 -22.41
CA GLU A 440 -13.31 -6.96 -22.28
C GLU A 440 -11.87 -6.56 -21.96
N ASP A 441 -11.20 -7.28 -21.05
CA ASP A 441 -9.76 -7.13 -20.78
C ASP A 441 -8.91 -7.43 -22.04
N ALA A 442 -9.30 -8.42 -22.84
CA ALA A 442 -8.65 -8.75 -24.11
C ALA A 442 -8.86 -7.67 -25.18
N GLN A 443 -10.06 -7.06 -25.25
CA GLN A 443 -10.35 -5.95 -26.16
C GLN A 443 -9.62 -4.66 -25.76
N TYR A 444 -9.41 -4.44 -24.45
CA TYR A 444 -8.58 -3.36 -23.94
C TYR A 444 -7.11 -3.54 -24.32
N ALA A 445 -6.60 -4.78 -24.26
CA ALA A 445 -5.26 -5.13 -24.74
C ALA A 445 -5.11 -4.93 -26.26
N ASP A 446 -6.10 -5.31 -27.08
CA ASP A 446 -6.10 -5.10 -28.53
C ASP A 446 -6.16 -3.61 -28.91
N ALA A 447 -6.90 -2.79 -28.15
CA ALA A 447 -6.95 -1.35 -28.35
C ALA A 447 -5.61 -0.64 -28.06
N ILE A 448 -4.85 -1.15 -27.10
CA ILE A 448 -3.48 -0.68 -26.80
C ILE A 448 -2.52 -1.10 -27.93
N ALA A 449 -2.61 -2.34 -28.41
CA ALA A 449 -1.81 -2.83 -29.54
C ALA A 449 -2.03 -1.98 -30.82
N HIS A 450 -3.29 -1.64 -31.12
CA HIS A 450 -3.64 -0.81 -32.28
C HIS A 450 -3.11 0.64 -32.17
N LYS A 451 -3.09 1.21 -30.96
CA LYS A 451 -2.49 2.54 -30.70
C LYS A 451 -0.98 2.52 -30.89
N LEU A 452 -0.30 1.46 -30.44
CA LEU A 452 1.16 1.29 -30.62
C LEU A 452 1.55 1.15 -32.10
N GLU A 453 0.77 0.40 -32.90
CA GLU A 453 0.99 0.29 -34.35
C GLU A 453 0.79 1.61 -35.10
N THR A 454 -0.15 2.43 -34.64
CA THR A 454 -0.44 3.75 -35.21
C THR A 454 0.68 4.74 -34.89
N LEU A 455 1.22 4.68 -33.66
CA LEU A 455 2.39 5.45 -33.25
C LEU A 455 3.64 5.07 -34.05
N ALA A 456 3.86 3.77 -34.28
CA ALA A 456 4.97 3.24 -35.08
C ALA A 456 4.90 3.63 -36.57
N ARG A 457 3.71 4.01 -37.06
CA ARG A 457 3.49 4.50 -38.43
C ARG A 457 3.78 6.00 -38.52
N SER A 458 3.32 6.77 -37.55
CA SER A 458 3.58 8.21 -37.45
C SER A 458 5.08 8.54 -37.31
N ILE A 459 5.84 7.73 -36.58
CA ILE A 459 7.30 7.89 -36.44
C ILE A 459 8.04 7.68 -37.78
N ARG A 460 7.52 6.83 -38.69
CA ARG A 460 8.12 6.64 -40.03
C ARG A 460 7.84 7.80 -40.98
N GLU A 461 6.71 8.48 -40.80
CA GLU A 461 6.29 9.60 -41.66
C GLU A 461 7.02 10.92 -41.33
N VAL A 462 7.51 11.09 -40.10
CA VAL A 462 8.30 12.27 -39.69
C VAL A 462 9.77 12.20 -40.15
N GLY A 463 10.22 11.04 -40.66
CA GLY A 463 11.60 10.80 -41.10
C GLY A 463 11.97 11.31 -42.50
N GLU A 464 11.05 11.85 -43.31
CA GLU A 464 11.36 12.35 -44.65
C GLU A 464 11.29 13.89 -44.75
N PRO A 465 12.40 14.59 -45.08
CA PRO A 465 12.40 16.04 -45.15
C PRO A 465 11.86 16.56 -46.50
N HIS A 466 10.73 17.28 -46.44
CA HIS A 466 10.16 17.99 -47.59
C HIS A 466 10.85 19.33 -47.86
N ALA A 467 11.57 19.42 -48.98
CA ALA A 467 11.99 20.68 -49.57
C ALA A 467 10.84 21.31 -50.37
N SER A 468 10.38 22.51 -49.98
CA SER A 468 9.60 23.36 -50.87
C SER A 468 9.82 24.84 -50.55
N GLY A 469 9.83 25.68 -51.60
CA GLY A 469 9.86 27.12 -51.44
C GLY A 469 10.18 27.91 -52.70
N ARG A 470 9.29 27.87 -53.71
CA ARG A 470 9.29 28.82 -54.84
C ARG A 470 9.00 30.24 -54.34
N VAL A 471 9.84 31.21 -54.73
CA VAL A 471 9.49 32.64 -54.75
C VAL A 471 9.25 33.05 -56.20
N GLY A 472 8.05 33.52 -56.50
CA GLY A 472 7.72 34.15 -57.78
C GLY A 472 7.93 35.66 -57.73
N ARG A 473 8.50 36.25 -58.78
CA ARG A 473 8.35 37.67 -59.11
C ARG A 473 8.06 37.80 -60.60
N ARG A 474 6.96 38.48 -60.92
CA ARG A 474 6.53 38.86 -62.27
C ARG A 474 7.49 39.88 -62.88
N ARG A 475 7.86 39.67 -64.15
CA ARG A 475 7.47 40.51 -65.29
C ARG A 475 7.40 39.64 -66.53
#